data_AF-A0A1M5TQA4-F1
#
_entry.id   AF-A0A1M5TQA4-F1
#
_cell.length_a   1.000
_cell.length_b   1.000
_cell.length_c   1.000
_cell.angle_alpha   90.00
_cell.angle_beta   90.00
_cell.angle_gamma   90.00
#
_symmetry.space_group_name_H-M   'P 1'
#
loop_
_entity.id
_entity.type
_entity.pdbx_description
1 polymer ?
#
loop_
_entity_poly.entity_id
_entity_poly.type
_entity_poly.pdbx_seq_one_letter_code
_entity_poly.pdbx_strand_id
1 'polypeptide(L)'
;MLRGKLQKKNSICNGEVGEISYIEFLIVFILALEISVVSFFMIDATLEWYITLKKDYSKSLEFFHVINYIRHDYYNRGISKIHYISSRRISFDEIVDGKKKKVLYQILKTNEGILIKRQVSGIYGKKGINYLGPYKMELEFRNSPKFIILSTPRGEFILPKYIPNKEFILGISVK
;
A
#
# COMPACT_ATOMS: atom_id res chain seq x y z
N MET A 1 -54.92 -53.62 -60.65
CA MET A 1 -54.51 -52.33 -61.25
C MET A 1 -54.60 -51.27 -60.15
N LEU A 2 -53.47 -50.75 -59.64
CA LEU A 2 -53.31 -49.41 -59.04
C LEU A 2 -51.90 -49.28 -58.42
N ARG A 3 -51.00 -48.71 -59.23
CA ARG A 3 -49.79 -47.99 -58.78
C ARG A 3 -50.23 -46.81 -57.91
N GLY A 4 -49.46 -46.45 -56.87
CA GLY A 4 -49.75 -45.20 -56.18
C GLY A 4 -48.84 -44.78 -55.02
N LYS A 5 -47.58 -44.51 -55.33
CA LYS A 5 -46.71 -43.46 -54.73
C LYS A 5 -46.54 -43.40 -53.19
N LEU A 6 -45.34 -43.77 -52.75
CA LEU A 6 -44.62 -43.14 -51.62
C LEU A 6 -44.58 -41.62 -51.81
N GLN A 7 -45.21 -40.86 -50.91
CA GLN A 7 -44.92 -39.43 -50.75
C GLN A 7 -44.01 -39.22 -49.53
N LYS A 8 -42.81 -38.73 -49.86
CA LYS A 8 -41.77 -38.23 -48.97
C LYS A 8 -42.28 -36.94 -48.31
N LYS A 9 -42.62 -37.01 -47.02
CA LYS A 9 -43.00 -35.83 -46.23
C LYS A 9 -41.73 -35.15 -45.71
N ASN A 10 -41.15 -34.27 -46.53
CA ASN A 10 -40.21 -33.26 -46.05
C ASN A 10 -41.02 -32.22 -45.26
N SER A 11 -41.13 -32.41 -43.94
CA SER A 11 -41.60 -31.35 -43.06
C SER A 11 -40.39 -30.51 -42.67
N ILE A 12 -40.19 -29.42 -43.41
CA ILE A 12 -39.37 -28.30 -42.98
C ILE A 12 -40.01 -27.80 -41.68
N CYS A 13 -39.33 -27.98 -40.55
CA CYS A 13 -39.71 -27.31 -39.31
C CYS A 13 -39.46 -25.82 -39.51
N ASN A 14 -40.44 -25.12 -40.08
CA ASN A 14 -40.60 -23.70 -39.85
C ASN A 14 -40.94 -23.58 -38.36
N GLY A 15 -39.93 -23.29 -37.54
CA GLY A 15 -40.16 -22.83 -36.19
C GLY A 15 -40.96 -21.55 -36.30
N GLU A 16 -42.25 -21.62 -35.99
CA GLU A 16 -43.09 -20.45 -35.83
C GLU A 16 -42.42 -19.58 -34.77
N VAL A 17 -41.83 -18.47 -35.21
CA VAL A 17 -41.49 -17.36 -34.31
C VAL A 17 -42.83 -16.81 -33.89
N GLY A 18 -43.37 -17.30 -32.79
CA GLY A 18 -44.63 -16.82 -32.23
C GLY A 18 -44.56 -15.31 -32.05
N GLU A 19 -45.55 -14.59 -32.58
CA GLU A 19 -45.68 -13.16 -32.37
C GLU A 19 -45.86 -12.92 -30.86
N ILE A 20 -44.86 -12.30 -30.24
CA ILE A 20 -44.90 -11.94 -28.82
C ILE A 20 -46.06 -10.96 -28.63
N SER A 21 -46.99 -11.28 -27.72
CA SER A 21 -48.10 -10.39 -27.42
C SER A 21 -47.58 -9.08 -26.80
N TYR A 22 -48.20 -7.94 -27.12
CA TYR A 22 -47.85 -6.63 -26.56
C TYR A 22 -47.77 -6.65 -25.02
N ILE A 23 -48.65 -7.44 -24.37
CA ILE A 23 -48.70 -7.58 -22.91
C ILE A 23 -47.46 -8.34 -22.40
N GLU A 24 -47.06 -9.42 -23.08
CA GLU A 24 -45.87 -10.21 -22.73
C GLU A 24 -44.60 -9.36 -22.87
N PHE A 25 -44.51 -8.56 -23.94
CA PHE A 25 -43.42 -7.62 -24.13
C PHE A 25 -43.34 -6.59 -22.99
N LEU A 26 -44.48 -6.04 -22.56
CA LEU A 26 -44.55 -5.05 -21.48
C LEU A 26 -44.11 -5.64 -20.13
N ILE A 27 -44.50 -6.88 -19.83
CA ILE A 27 -44.05 -7.59 -18.62
C ILE A 27 -42.53 -7.81 -18.66
N VAL A 28 -42.00 -8.32 -19.79
CA VAL A 28 -40.56 -8.54 -19.95
C VAL A 28 -39.78 -7.22 -19.83
N PHE A 29 -40.32 -6.14 -20.37
CA PHE A 29 -39.70 -4.81 -20.28
C PHE A 29 -39.63 -4.29 -18.84
N ILE A 30 -40.70 -4.44 -18.05
CA ILE A 30 -40.70 -4.04 -16.63
C ILE A 30 -39.68 -4.87 -15.84
N LEU A 31 -39.66 -6.20 -16.04
CA LEU A 31 -38.68 -7.07 -15.38
C LEU A 31 -37.24 -6.70 -15.75
N ALA A 32 -36.99 -6.39 -17.02
CA ALA A 32 -35.67 -5.95 -17.48
C ALA A 32 -35.25 -4.62 -16.84
N LEU A 33 -36.19 -3.69 -16.64
CA LEU A 33 -35.93 -2.43 -15.94
C LEU A 33 -35.58 -2.67 -14.46
N GLU A 34 -36.34 -3.50 -13.75
CA GLU A 34 -36.05 -3.82 -12.34
C GLU A 34 -34.67 -4.47 -12.18
N ILE A 35 -34.35 -5.46 -13.02
CA ILE A 35 -33.03 -6.10 -13.03
C ILE A 35 -31.92 -5.09 -13.33
N SER A 36 -32.15 -4.19 -14.27
CA SER A 36 -31.19 -3.14 -14.62
C SER A 36 -30.93 -2.22 -13.43
N VAL A 37 -31.98 -1.76 -12.75
CA VAL A 37 -31.88 -0.89 -11.57
C VAL A 37 -31.08 -1.57 -10.45
N VAL A 38 -31.39 -2.83 -10.12
CA VAL A 38 -30.64 -3.59 -9.11
C VAL A 38 -29.17 -3.75 -9.52
N SER A 39 -28.92 -4.05 -10.78
CA SER A 39 -27.55 -4.19 -11.31
C SER A 39 -26.76 -2.88 -11.20
N PHE A 40 -27.38 -1.73 -11.49
CA PHE A 40 -26.75 -0.42 -11.32
C PHE A 40 -26.38 -0.15 -9.85
N PHE A 41 -27.28 -0.44 -8.90
CA PHE A 41 -26.98 -0.30 -7.47
C PHE A 41 -25.82 -1.21 -7.02
N MET A 42 -25.76 -2.44 -7.51
CA MET A 42 -24.66 -3.36 -7.16
C MET A 42 -23.31 -2.88 -7.73
N ILE A 43 -23.30 -2.35 -8.96
CA ILE A 43 -22.10 -1.79 -9.58
C ILE A 43 -21.62 -0.57 -8.79
N ASP A 44 -22.53 0.34 -8.44
CA ASP A 44 -22.22 1.55 -7.70
C ASP A 44 -21.61 1.24 -6.33
N ALA A 45 -22.25 0.35 -5.56
CA ALA A 45 -21.73 -0.12 -4.27
C ALA A 45 -20.34 -0.77 -4.41
N THR A 46 -20.12 -1.55 -5.48
CA THR A 46 -18.82 -2.18 -5.74
C THR A 46 -17.74 -1.14 -6.06
N LEU A 47 -18.08 -0.11 -6.84
CA LEU A 47 -17.17 0.98 -7.18
C LEU A 47 -16.79 1.80 -5.93
N GLU A 48 -17.76 2.16 -5.09
CA GLU A 48 -17.52 2.88 -3.84
C GLU A 48 -16.61 2.08 -2.89
N TRP A 49 -16.89 0.79 -2.74
CA TRP A 49 -16.07 -0.10 -1.93
C TRP A 49 -14.64 -0.20 -2.46
N TYR A 50 -14.47 -0.36 -3.78
CA TYR A 50 -13.16 -0.41 -4.42
C TYR A 50 -12.37 0.90 -4.24
N ILE A 51 -13.02 2.05 -4.40
CA ILE A 51 -12.40 3.37 -4.18
C ILE A 51 -11.94 3.51 -2.73
N THR A 52 -12.75 3.06 -1.78
CA THR A 52 -12.44 3.08 -0.36
C THR A 52 -11.24 2.20 -0.04
N LEU A 53 -11.24 0.95 -0.51
CA LEU A 53 -10.10 0.05 -0.38
C LEU A 53 -8.83 0.63 -0.97
N LYS A 54 -8.89 1.16 -2.20
CA LYS A 54 -7.73 1.75 -2.87
C LYS A 54 -7.13 2.89 -2.04
N LYS A 55 -7.96 3.76 -1.48
CA LYS A 55 -7.53 4.86 -0.59
C LYS A 55 -6.86 4.30 0.66
N ASP A 56 -7.42 3.25 1.26
CA ASP A 56 -6.84 2.64 2.46
C ASP A 56 -5.53 1.92 2.19
N TYR A 57 -5.42 1.17 1.10
CA TYR A 57 -4.16 0.54 0.70
C TYR A 57 -3.07 1.58 0.43
N SER A 58 -3.39 2.67 -0.28
CA SER A 58 -2.43 3.75 -0.54
C SER A 58 -1.88 4.33 0.77
N LYS A 59 -2.74 4.62 1.74
CA LYS A 59 -2.32 5.11 3.06
C LYS A 59 -1.43 4.10 3.78
N SER A 60 -1.81 2.82 3.82
CA SER A 60 -1.01 1.76 4.45
C SER A 60 0.38 1.62 3.81
N LEU A 61 0.46 1.76 2.49
CA LEU A 61 1.72 1.70 1.76
C LEU A 61 2.65 2.87 2.13
N GLU A 62 2.11 4.08 2.26
CA GLU A 62 2.88 5.26 2.70
C GLU A 62 3.48 5.05 4.09
N PHE A 63 2.69 4.55 5.06
CA PHE A 63 3.17 4.20 6.40
C PHE A 63 4.30 3.17 6.31
N PHE A 64 4.07 2.07 5.59
CA PHE A 64 5.02 0.97 5.47
C PHE A 64 6.35 1.44 4.83
N HIS A 65 6.27 2.27 3.79
CA HIS A 65 7.43 2.81 3.11
C HIS A 65 8.32 3.62 4.06
N VAL A 66 7.74 4.56 4.81
CA VAL A 66 8.48 5.41 5.76
C VAL A 66 9.16 4.59 6.85
N ILE A 67 8.39 3.69 7.48
CA ILE A 67 8.89 2.89 8.59
C ILE A 67 10.02 1.98 8.11
N ASN A 68 9.85 1.33 6.97
CA ASN A 68 10.89 0.47 6.41
C ASN A 68 12.09 1.25 5.92
N TYR A 69 11.93 2.46 5.40
CA TYR A 69 13.06 3.30 5.05
C TYR A 69 13.95 3.56 6.26
N ILE A 70 13.38 4.01 7.38
CA ILE A 70 14.13 4.27 8.62
C ILE A 70 14.76 2.99 9.16
N ARG A 71 13.99 1.90 9.19
CA ARG A 71 14.44 0.59 9.67
C ARG A 71 15.60 0.04 8.84
N HIS A 72 15.46 0.08 7.52
CA HIS A 72 16.46 -0.39 6.57
C HIS A 72 17.74 0.45 6.67
N ASP A 73 17.63 1.77 6.74
CA ASP A 73 18.79 2.65 6.92
C ASP A 73 19.54 2.35 8.22
N TYR A 74 18.80 2.17 9.33
CA TYR A 74 19.39 1.84 10.62
C TYR A 74 20.06 0.47 10.65
N TYR A 75 19.37 -0.60 10.23
CA TYR A 75 19.93 -1.94 10.31
C TYR A 75 21.12 -2.14 9.37
N ASN A 76 21.06 -1.59 8.16
CA ASN A 76 22.13 -1.79 7.19
C ASN A 76 23.34 -0.92 7.49
N ARG A 77 23.14 0.37 7.78
CA ARG A 77 24.26 1.34 7.87
C ARG A 77 24.59 1.79 9.29
N GLY A 78 23.64 1.67 10.22
CA GLY A 78 23.84 2.06 11.61
C GLY A 78 24.98 1.29 12.27
N ILE A 79 25.72 1.95 13.14
CA ILE A 79 26.77 1.34 13.96
C ILE A 79 26.64 1.69 15.44
N SER A 80 25.89 2.74 15.76
CA SER A 80 25.60 3.11 17.15
C SER A 80 24.22 2.63 17.57
N LYS A 81 23.96 2.77 18.87
CA LYS A 81 22.58 2.75 19.35
C LYS A 81 21.77 3.90 18.77
N ILE A 82 20.45 3.73 18.64
CA ILE A 82 19.54 4.84 18.34
C ILE A 82 19.36 5.69 19.58
N HIS A 83 19.55 6.98 19.40
CA HIS A 83 19.31 8.01 20.40
C HIS A 83 17.98 8.71 20.12
N TYR A 84 17.06 8.57 21.07
CA TYR A 84 15.87 9.42 21.12
C TYR A 84 16.26 10.84 21.50
N ILE A 85 15.81 11.83 20.74
CA ILE A 85 15.99 13.26 21.05
C ILE A 85 14.66 13.88 21.43
N SER A 86 13.61 13.65 20.63
CA SER A 86 12.25 14.10 20.91
C SER A 86 11.24 13.27 20.12
N SER A 87 9.94 13.51 20.33
CA SER A 87 8.87 12.80 19.61
C SER A 87 8.91 12.98 18.09
N ARG A 88 9.72 13.93 17.60
CA ARG A 88 9.92 14.20 16.18
C ARG A 88 11.36 13.99 15.74
N ARG A 89 12.27 13.57 16.62
CA ARG A 89 13.69 13.46 16.31
C ARG A 89 14.35 12.23 16.91
N ILE A 90 15.05 11.49 16.06
CA ILE A 90 15.93 10.39 16.45
C ILE A 90 17.27 10.52 15.72
N SER A 91 18.33 9.95 16.28
CA SER A 91 19.65 9.97 15.66
C SER A 91 20.41 8.68 15.90
N PHE A 92 21.33 8.37 15.00
CA PHE A 92 22.30 7.30 15.15
C PHE A 92 23.52 7.60 14.28
N ASP A 93 24.62 6.92 14.54
CA ASP A 93 25.82 6.99 13.70
C ASP A 93 25.78 5.87 12.65
N GLU A 94 26.19 6.18 11.44
CA GLU A 94 26.33 5.25 10.31
C GLU A 94 27.77 5.21 9.79
N ILE A 95 28.13 4.14 9.07
CA ILE A 95 29.35 4.08 8.26
C ILE A 95 28.95 4.01 6.79
N VAL A 96 29.46 4.96 5.99
CA VAL A 96 29.31 4.98 4.54
C VAL A 96 30.66 5.34 3.93
N ASP A 97 31.15 4.52 3.01
CA ASP A 97 32.48 4.66 2.38
C ASP A 97 33.62 4.70 3.42
N GLY A 98 33.54 3.83 4.44
CA GLY A 98 34.52 3.77 5.54
C GLY A 98 34.51 4.99 6.48
N LYS A 99 33.63 5.97 6.26
CA LYS A 99 33.56 7.19 7.08
C LYS A 99 32.37 7.14 8.03
N LYS A 100 32.63 7.40 9.31
CA LYS A 100 31.60 7.59 10.32
C LYS A 100 30.86 8.90 10.06
N LYS A 101 29.52 8.82 9.97
CA LYS A 101 28.62 9.97 9.78
C LYS A 101 27.51 9.90 10.82
N LYS A 102 27.05 11.06 11.28
CA LYS A 102 25.89 11.15 12.17
C LYS A 102 24.63 11.40 11.36
N VAL A 103 23.63 10.53 11.55
CA VAL A 103 22.30 10.63 10.92
C VAL A 103 21.33 11.20 11.93
N LEU A 104 20.56 12.20 11.51
CA LEU A 104 19.44 12.79 12.24
C LEU A 104 18.18 12.69 11.39
N TYR A 105 17.18 11.99 11.90
CA TYR A 105 15.84 12.02 11.35
C TYR A 105 15.01 13.06 12.09
N GLN A 106 14.31 13.90 11.33
CA GLN A 106 13.42 14.92 11.86
C GLN A 106 12.09 14.90 11.13
N ILE A 107 11.00 14.80 11.89
CA ILE A 107 9.63 14.91 11.39
C ILE A 107 9.25 16.40 11.35
N LEU A 108 9.01 16.90 10.14
CA LEU A 108 8.53 18.25 9.87
C LEU A 108 7.03 18.18 9.56
N LYS A 109 6.21 18.99 10.23
CA LYS A 109 4.80 19.14 9.88
C LYS A 109 4.67 20.21 8.80
N THR A 110 3.95 19.89 7.73
CA THR A 110 3.63 20.79 6.62
C THR A 110 2.11 20.85 6.44
N ASN A 111 1.62 21.77 5.61
CA ASN A 111 0.19 21.87 5.31
C ASN A 111 -0.35 20.62 4.60
N GLU A 112 0.52 19.86 3.94
CA GLU A 112 0.18 18.65 3.17
C GLU A 112 0.38 17.36 3.98
N GLY A 113 0.80 17.45 5.24
CA GLY A 113 1.01 16.31 6.14
C GLY A 113 2.35 16.35 6.85
N ILE A 114 3.09 15.24 6.83
CA ILE A 114 4.44 15.15 7.40
C ILE A 114 5.51 15.00 6.32
N LEU A 115 6.67 15.55 6.58
CA LEU A 115 7.86 15.43 5.76
C LEU A 115 9.02 14.99 6.65
N ILE A 116 9.69 13.91 6.26
CA ILE A 116 10.77 13.34 7.06
C ILE A 116 12.08 13.80 6.47
N LYS A 117 12.77 14.67 7.21
CA LYS A 117 14.10 15.15 6.88
C LYS A 117 15.12 14.18 7.45
N ARG A 118 15.93 13.59 6.58
CA ARG A 118 17.14 12.85 6.93
C ARG A 118 18.34 13.77 6.70
N GLN A 119 19.01 14.14 7.78
CA GLN A 119 20.21 14.96 7.74
C GLN A 119 21.42 14.11 8.13
N VAL A 120 22.43 14.08 7.26
CA VAL A 120 23.70 13.41 7.50
C VAL A 120 24.79 14.46 7.65
N SER A 121 25.46 14.46 8.78
CA SER A 121 26.65 15.27 9.02
C SER A 121 27.86 14.37 9.20
N GLY A 122 28.85 14.50 8.31
CA GLY A 122 30.16 13.87 8.48
C GLY A 122 31.14 14.73 9.28
N ILE A 123 32.23 14.12 9.75
CA ILE A 123 33.35 14.77 10.45
C ILE A 123 34.03 15.85 9.57
N TYR A 124 33.90 15.75 8.23
CA TYR A 124 34.54 16.65 7.26
C TYR A 124 33.56 17.57 6.50
N GLY A 125 32.49 18.03 7.15
CA GLY A 125 31.75 19.22 6.71
C GLY A 125 30.71 19.08 5.59
N LYS A 126 30.71 18.01 4.77
CA LYS A 126 29.63 17.79 3.79
C LYS A 126 28.34 17.34 4.48
N LYS A 127 27.33 18.22 4.49
CA LYS A 127 25.97 17.91 4.96
C LYS A 127 25.16 17.32 3.80
N GLY A 128 24.75 16.06 3.92
CA GLY A 128 23.75 15.48 3.04
C GLY A 128 22.36 15.69 3.64
N ILE A 129 21.41 16.20 2.87
CA ILE A 129 20.03 16.37 3.32
C ILE A 129 19.13 15.69 2.29
N ASN A 130 18.36 14.71 2.76
CA ASN A 130 17.35 14.03 1.97
C ASN A 130 15.99 14.22 2.63
N TYR A 131 14.94 14.32 1.82
CA TYR A 131 13.57 14.47 2.29
C TYR A 131 12.73 13.30 1.79
N LEU A 132 11.84 12.81 2.64
CA LEU A 132 10.85 11.78 2.31
C LEU A 132 9.46 12.36 2.55
N GLY A 133 8.59 12.23 1.56
CA GLY A 133 7.22 12.75 1.59
C GLY A 133 7.01 13.89 0.59
N PRO A 134 5.94 14.69 0.78
CA PRO A 134 5.03 14.71 1.92
C PRO A 134 4.16 13.45 2.03
N TYR A 135 3.84 13.05 3.26
CA TYR A 135 2.93 11.94 3.55
C TYR A 135 1.71 12.44 4.33
N LYS A 136 0.52 12.00 3.95
CA LYS A 136 -0.74 12.40 4.60
C LYS A 136 -1.01 11.54 5.84
N MET A 137 -0.07 11.57 6.78
CA MET A 137 -0.13 10.77 8.00
C MET A 137 0.46 11.48 9.21
N GLU A 138 0.19 10.93 10.39
CA GLU A 138 0.88 11.28 11.62
C GLU A 138 1.92 10.21 11.97
N LEU A 139 3.09 10.66 12.40
CA LEU A 139 4.17 9.82 12.89
C LEU A 139 4.78 10.49 14.12
N GLU A 140 5.02 9.69 15.15
CA GLU A 140 5.76 10.11 16.33
C GLU A 140 6.75 9.05 16.78
N PHE A 141 7.85 9.48 17.37
CA PHE A 141 8.78 8.60 18.06
C PHE A 141 8.44 8.58 19.55
N ARG A 142 8.35 7.39 20.14
CA ARG A 142 8.25 7.21 21.59
C ARG A 142 9.49 6.48 22.09
N ASN A 143 9.94 6.88 23.27
CA ASN A 143 11.14 6.34 23.88
C ASN A 143 10.79 5.21 24.86
N SER A 144 11.46 4.07 24.73
CA SER A 144 11.39 2.95 25.66
C SER A 144 12.81 2.55 26.08
N PRO A 145 13.06 1.90 27.24
CA PRO A 145 14.42 1.55 27.67
C PRO A 145 15.22 0.78 26.63
N LYS A 146 14.58 -0.19 25.94
CA LYS A 146 15.23 -1.07 24.95
C LYS A 146 14.90 -0.70 23.50
N PHE A 147 13.86 0.09 23.27
CA PHE A 147 13.31 0.32 21.94
C PHE A 147 13.02 1.80 21.67
N ILE A 148 12.96 2.15 20.40
CA ILE A 148 12.26 3.31 19.88
C ILE A 148 10.99 2.79 19.22
N ILE A 149 9.85 3.35 19.61
CA ILE A 149 8.56 3.00 19.01
C ILE A 149 8.21 4.09 18.01
N LEU A 150 7.92 3.70 16.78
CA LEU A 150 7.38 4.56 15.73
C LEU A 150 5.87 4.39 15.76
N SER A 151 5.17 5.36 16.34
CA SER A 151 3.71 5.33 16.52
C SER A 151 3.02 6.08 15.37
N THR A 152 2.02 5.43 14.80
CA THR A 152 1.17 5.92 13.72
C THR A 152 -0.29 5.65 14.08
N PRO A 153 -1.27 6.36 13.48
CA PRO A 153 -2.68 6.08 13.71
C PRO A 153 -3.12 4.64 13.35
N ARG A 154 -2.32 3.92 12.54
CA ARG A 154 -2.62 2.54 12.10
C ARG A 154 -1.86 1.47 12.87
N GLY A 155 -0.97 1.85 13.78
CA GLY A 155 -0.21 0.90 14.58
C GLY A 155 1.13 1.43 15.05
N GLU A 156 1.77 0.63 15.89
CA GLU A 156 3.08 0.90 16.46
C GLU A 156 4.14 -0.04 15.87
N PHE A 157 5.30 0.52 15.51
CA PHE A 157 6.42 -0.24 14.98
C PHE A 157 7.63 -0.13 15.90
N ILE A 158 8.23 -1.27 16.22
CA ILE A 158 9.33 -1.34 17.18
C ILE A 158 10.66 -1.31 16.43
N LEU A 159 11.59 -0.48 16.91
CA LEU A 159 12.97 -0.39 16.46
C LEU A 159 13.89 -0.58 17.68
N PRO A 160 14.71 -1.64 17.76
CA PRO A 160 15.61 -1.85 18.88
C PRO A 160 16.65 -0.74 18.92
N LYS A 161 16.97 -0.27 20.13
CA LYS A 161 17.98 0.76 20.32
C LYS A 161 19.37 0.25 19.99
N TYR A 162 19.62 -1.04 20.16
CA TYR A 162 20.89 -1.67 19.83
C TYR A 162 20.71 -2.52 18.58
N ILE A 163 21.73 -2.55 17.74
CA ILE A 163 21.73 -3.40 16.55
C ILE A 163 21.94 -4.83 17.03
N PRO A 164 20.97 -5.74 16.85
CA PRO A 164 21.19 -7.14 17.18
C PRO A 164 22.28 -7.70 16.26
N ASN A 165 23.40 -8.13 16.86
CA ASN A 165 24.53 -8.84 16.23
C ASN A 165 25.16 -8.18 14.97
N LYS A 166 25.91 -7.08 15.14
CA LYS A 166 26.92 -6.65 14.14
C LYS A 166 28.35 -7.15 14.43
N GLU A 167 28.56 -7.92 15.49
CA GLU A 167 29.89 -8.40 15.91
C GLU A 167 30.53 -9.46 14.99
N PHE A 168 29.85 -9.95 13.95
CA PHE A 168 30.37 -11.06 13.13
C PHE A 168 31.00 -10.70 11.77
N ILE A 169 31.06 -9.43 11.34
CA ILE A 169 31.42 -9.12 9.92
C ILE A 169 32.66 -8.22 9.72
N LEU A 170 33.31 -7.70 10.77
CA LEU A 170 34.56 -6.91 10.59
C LEU A 170 35.77 -7.48 11.34
N GLY A 171 35.78 -8.80 11.56
CA GLY A 171 36.86 -9.54 12.20
C GLY A 171 37.63 -10.47 11.24
N ILE A 172 37.89 -10.07 9.99
CA ILE A 172 38.96 -10.72 9.21
C ILE A 172 40.22 -9.89 9.41
N SER A 173 40.92 -10.17 10.51
CA SER A 173 42.32 -9.82 10.66
C SER A 173 43.11 -10.80 9.78
N VAL A 174 43.55 -10.34 8.61
CA VAL A 174 44.58 -11.05 7.85
C VAL A 174 45.90 -10.75 8.56
N LYS A 175 46.39 -11.74 9.31
CA LYS A 175 47.80 -11.79 9.72
C LYS A 175 48.66 -12.14 8.52
#